data_AF-A0A3P7PVT2-F1
#
_entry.id   AF-A0A3P7PVT2-F1
#
_cell.length_a   1.000
_cell.length_b   1.000
_cell.length_c   1.000
_cell.angle_alpha   90.00
_cell.angle_beta   90.00
_cell.angle_gamma   90.00
#
_symmetry.space_group_name_H-M   'P 1'
#
loop_
_entity.id
_entity.type
_entity.pdbx_description
1 polymer ?
#
loop_
_entity_poly.entity_id
_entity_poly.type
_entity_poly.pdbx_seq_one_letter_code
_entity_poly.pdbx_strand_id
1 'polypeptide(L)'
;FVFFCNFWAKATVISIISAQVLDKNTWVYDVTGLLQHCVAVLRLCHQLTDQLAAVPLQHASPQLSHMLCQATLRVMPRFDDLLSAVASPAVDIRVLEARATALATVCWALYLPFSLISQKYREAMGEPLQQMDHHLDALRQAAEIAERANLGKNSTGLIWTLSPKMWLLKKMPK
;
A
#
# COMPACT_ATOMS: atom_id res chain seq x y z
N PHE A 1 20.09 -20.14 2.07
CA PHE A 1 19.02 -21.12 1.80
C PHE A 1 18.03 -21.28 2.97
N VAL A 2 18.48 -21.63 4.19
CA VAL A 2 17.58 -21.80 5.37
C VAL A 2 16.81 -20.52 5.77
N PHE A 3 17.40 -19.34 5.56
CA PHE A 3 16.73 -18.05 5.79
C PHE A 3 15.63 -17.75 4.77
N PHE A 4 15.80 -18.21 3.52
CA PHE A 4 14.81 -18.06 2.45
C PHE A 4 13.57 -18.91 2.76
N CYS A 5 13.74 -20.15 3.25
CA CYS A 5 12.64 -21.03 3.69
C CYS A 5 11.84 -20.48 4.88
N ASN A 6 12.49 -19.91 5.91
CA ASN A 6 11.77 -19.40 7.09
C ASN A 6 10.99 -18.12 6.81
N PHE A 7 11.48 -17.26 5.91
CA PHE A 7 10.71 -16.13 5.40
C PHE A 7 9.49 -16.60 4.60
N TRP A 8 9.66 -17.64 3.77
CA TRP A 8 8.58 -18.18 2.93
C TRP A 8 7.53 -18.99 3.68
N ALA A 9 7.90 -19.71 4.75
CA ALA A 9 6.94 -20.34 5.65
C ALA A 9 6.01 -19.31 6.32
N LYS A 10 6.51 -18.08 6.56
CA LYS A 10 5.65 -16.94 6.95
C LYS A 10 4.90 -16.32 5.76
N ALA A 11 5.40 -16.41 4.53
CA ALA A 11 4.66 -15.99 3.34
C ALA A 11 3.46 -16.90 3.02
N THR A 12 3.51 -18.19 3.36
CA THR A 12 2.31 -19.06 3.33
C THR A 12 1.26 -18.60 4.34
N VAL A 13 1.69 -18.07 5.49
CA VAL A 13 0.81 -17.40 6.46
C VAL A 13 0.27 -16.09 5.90
N ILE A 14 1.03 -15.33 5.10
CA ILE A 14 0.50 -14.21 4.32
C ILE A 14 -0.63 -14.67 3.41
N SER A 15 -0.50 -15.78 2.67
CA SER A 15 -1.56 -16.30 1.79
C SER A 15 -2.84 -16.61 2.57
N ILE A 16 -2.72 -17.17 3.79
CA ILE A 16 -3.86 -17.52 4.64
C ILE A 16 -4.50 -16.27 5.27
N ILE A 17 -3.71 -15.33 5.77
CA ILE A 17 -4.23 -14.11 6.41
C ILE A 17 -4.84 -13.17 5.37
N SER A 18 -4.18 -13.01 4.22
CA SER A 18 -4.78 -12.27 3.09
C SER A 18 -6.07 -12.95 2.64
N ALA A 19 -6.11 -14.27 2.46
CA ALA A 19 -7.36 -14.96 2.15
C ALA A 19 -8.47 -14.67 3.18
N GLN A 20 -8.20 -14.72 4.48
CA GLN A 20 -9.23 -14.49 5.50
C GLN A 20 -9.67 -13.04 5.68
N VAL A 21 -8.77 -12.07 5.49
CA VAL A 21 -9.11 -10.63 5.54
C VAL A 21 -9.79 -10.19 4.24
N LEU A 22 -9.39 -10.77 3.10
CA LEU A 22 -10.06 -10.53 1.81
C LEU A 22 -11.42 -11.26 1.69
N ASP A 23 -11.61 -12.46 2.25
CA ASP A 23 -12.87 -13.23 2.13
C ASP A 23 -14.04 -12.58 2.88
N LYS A 24 -13.76 -11.80 3.93
CA LYS A 24 -14.81 -11.16 4.72
C LYS A 24 -15.51 -10.01 3.99
N ASN A 25 -15.20 -9.76 2.72
CA ASN A 25 -15.91 -8.87 1.79
C ASN A 25 -16.22 -7.47 2.34
N THR A 26 -15.50 -7.02 3.38
CA THR A 26 -15.78 -5.74 4.03
C THR A 26 -15.45 -4.57 3.07
N TRP A 27 -14.55 -4.81 2.11
CA TRP A 27 -14.20 -3.92 1.00
C TRP A 27 -15.21 -3.91 -0.16
N VAL A 28 -16.13 -4.89 -0.24
CA VAL A 28 -17.20 -4.88 -1.27
C VAL A 28 -18.17 -3.73 -1.04
N TYR A 29 -18.30 -3.28 0.20
CA TYR A 29 -19.12 -2.13 0.58
C TYR A 29 -18.35 -0.79 0.54
N ASP A 30 -17.07 -0.81 0.16
CA ASP A 30 -16.32 0.43 -0.01
C ASP A 30 -16.76 1.15 -1.29
N VAL A 31 -17.64 2.12 -1.12
CA VAL A 31 -18.18 2.96 -2.21
C VAL A 31 -17.09 3.76 -2.91
N THR A 32 -15.93 3.96 -2.27
CA THR A 32 -14.80 4.72 -2.84
C THR A 32 -13.84 3.87 -3.68
N GLY A 33 -13.91 2.54 -3.56
CA GLY A 33 -13.00 1.60 -4.21
C GLY A 33 -11.55 1.60 -3.68
N LEU A 34 -11.23 2.41 -2.67
CA LEU A 34 -9.86 2.57 -2.14
C LEU A 34 -9.32 1.28 -1.53
N LEU A 35 -10.16 0.55 -0.80
CA LEU A 35 -9.78 -0.74 -0.23
C LEU A 35 -9.53 -1.77 -1.33
N GLN A 36 -10.21 -1.67 -2.48
CA GLN A 36 -9.94 -2.54 -3.63
C GLN A 36 -8.54 -2.29 -4.20
N HIS A 37 -8.12 -1.03 -4.31
CA HIS A 37 -6.75 -0.68 -4.72
C HIS A 37 -5.70 -1.22 -3.72
N CYS A 38 -5.93 -1.08 -2.42
CA CYS A 38 -5.02 -1.60 -1.39
C CYS A 38 -4.92 -3.13 -1.45
N VAL A 39 -6.06 -3.80 -1.61
CA VAL A 39 -6.14 -5.26 -1.77
C VAL A 39 -5.40 -5.72 -3.03
N ALA A 40 -5.54 -5.00 -4.14
CA ALA A 40 -4.81 -5.31 -5.37
C ALA A 40 -3.29 -5.18 -5.17
N VAL A 41 -2.81 -4.13 -4.48
CA VAL A 41 -1.39 -3.97 -4.11
C VAL A 41 -0.90 -5.15 -3.27
N LEU A 42 -1.67 -5.59 -2.26
CA LEU A 42 -1.33 -6.77 -1.45
C LEU A 42 -1.24 -8.05 -2.31
N ARG A 43 -2.17 -8.25 -3.24
CA ARG A 43 -2.17 -9.39 -4.17
C ARG A 43 -0.96 -9.38 -5.11
N LEU A 44 -0.63 -8.23 -5.68
CA LEU A 44 0.51 -8.06 -6.58
C LEU A 44 1.84 -8.27 -5.83
N CYS A 45 1.96 -7.76 -4.61
CA CYS A 45 3.10 -8.05 -3.74
C CYS A 45 3.25 -9.56 -3.51
N HIS A 46 2.15 -10.24 -3.19
CA HIS A 46 2.16 -11.70 -2.99
C HIS A 46 2.60 -12.42 -4.28
N GLN A 47 2.01 -12.08 -5.43
CA GLN A 47 2.37 -12.65 -6.74
C GLN A 47 3.86 -12.47 -7.04
N LEU A 48 4.40 -11.26 -6.84
CA LEU A 48 5.82 -10.98 -7.03
C LEU A 48 6.64 -11.89 -6.11
N THR A 49 6.35 -11.92 -4.81
CA THR A 49 7.11 -12.77 -3.88
C THR A 49 7.01 -14.26 -4.18
N ASP A 50 5.87 -14.71 -4.74
CA ASP A 50 5.63 -16.09 -5.15
C ASP A 50 6.54 -16.49 -6.33
N GLN A 51 6.55 -15.64 -7.38
CA GLN A 51 7.44 -15.79 -8.53
C GLN A 51 8.91 -15.81 -8.12
N LEU A 52 9.28 -15.02 -7.11
CA LEU A 52 10.66 -14.86 -6.67
C LEU A 52 11.24 -16.08 -5.98
N ALA A 53 10.46 -16.90 -5.26
CA ALA A 53 11.04 -18.11 -4.67
C ALA A 53 11.07 -19.31 -5.61
N ALA A 54 10.38 -19.24 -6.74
CA ALA A 54 10.59 -20.19 -7.83
C ALA A 54 11.96 -19.99 -8.52
N VAL A 55 12.72 -18.93 -8.17
CA VAL A 55 14.03 -18.65 -8.76
C VAL A 55 15.15 -19.47 -8.11
N PRO A 56 15.81 -20.38 -8.84
CA PRO A 56 16.97 -21.10 -8.30
C PRO A 56 18.17 -20.16 -8.20
N LEU A 57 18.58 -19.84 -6.97
CA LEU A 57 19.73 -18.96 -6.70
C LEU A 57 21.10 -19.68 -6.70
N GLN A 58 21.17 -20.91 -7.23
CA GLN A 58 22.38 -21.76 -7.15
C GLN A 58 23.62 -21.14 -7.80
N HIS A 59 23.43 -20.23 -8.76
CA HIS A 59 24.51 -19.55 -9.49
C HIS A 59 24.62 -18.05 -9.14
N ALA A 60 23.85 -17.56 -8.16
CA ALA A 60 23.92 -16.16 -7.76
C ALA A 60 25.21 -15.90 -6.95
N SER A 61 25.87 -14.76 -7.21
CA SER A 61 27.03 -14.37 -6.40
C SER A 61 26.64 -14.18 -4.92
N PRO A 62 27.59 -14.32 -3.98
CA PRO A 62 27.32 -14.07 -2.55
C PRO A 62 26.78 -12.66 -2.30
N GLN A 63 27.29 -11.65 -3.02
CA GLN A 63 26.82 -10.27 -2.91
C GLN A 63 25.37 -10.13 -3.38
N LEU A 64 25.01 -10.76 -4.50
CA LEU A 64 23.64 -10.75 -5.03
C LEU A 64 22.68 -11.46 -4.09
N SER A 65 23.10 -12.62 -3.56
CA SER A 65 22.35 -13.37 -2.55
C SER A 65 22.10 -12.55 -1.29
N HIS A 66 23.08 -11.77 -0.84
CA HIS A 66 22.94 -10.87 0.31
C HIS A 66 21.96 -9.73 0.03
N MET A 67 22.05 -9.07 -1.13
CA MET A 67 21.10 -8.02 -1.54
C MET A 67 19.67 -8.53 -1.60
N LEU A 68 19.47 -9.72 -2.17
CA LEU A 68 18.17 -10.39 -2.23
C LEU A 68 17.60 -10.64 -0.83
N CYS A 69 18.39 -11.25 0.06
CA CYS A 69 17.96 -11.47 1.44
C CYS A 69 17.57 -10.16 2.14
N GLN A 70 18.37 -9.11 2.02
CA GLN A 70 18.08 -7.81 2.65
C GLN A 70 16.80 -7.15 2.11
N ALA A 71 16.59 -7.20 0.80
CA ALA A 71 15.38 -6.66 0.18
C ALA A 71 14.13 -7.46 0.61
N THR A 72 14.20 -8.79 0.59
CA THR A 72 13.07 -9.67 0.95
C THR A 72 12.64 -9.49 2.39
N LEU A 73 13.59 -9.33 3.34
CA LEU A 73 13.27 -9.10 4.76
C LEU A 73 12.42 -7.86 5.03
N ARG A 74 12.42 -6.88 4.11
CA ARG A 74 11.65 -5.64 4.24
C ARG A 74 10.20 -5.77 3.78
N VAL A 75 9.84 -6.84 3.05
CA VAL A 75 8.49 -6.98 2.50
C VAL A 75 7.48 -7.21 3.60
N MET A 76 7.71 -8.20 4.47
CA MET A 76 6.74 -8.62 5.49
C MET A 76 6.27 -7.46 6.39
N PRO A 77 7.17 -6.64 6.99
CA PRO A 77 6.71 -5.51 7.81
C PRO A 77 5.81 -4.55 7.04
N ARG A 78 6.09 -4.28 5.77
CA ARG A 78 5.29 -3.35 4.94
C ARG A 78 3.97 -3.96 4.50
N PHE A 79 3.95 -5.26 4.26
CA PHE A 79 2.74 -6.01 3.98
C PHE A 79 1.80 -5.97 5.18
N ASP A 80 2.32 -6.28 6.38
CA ASP A 80 1.57 -6.26 7.63
C ASP A 80 1.09 -4.84 7.97
N ASP A 81 1.92 -3.81 7.75
CA ASP A 81 1.53 -2.41 7.91
C ASP A 81 0.30 -2.09 7.05
N LEU A 82 0.35 -2.37 5.75
CA LEU A 82 -0.78 -2.09 4.84
C LEU A 82 -2.02 -2.90 5.20
N LEU A 83 -1.87 -4.19 5.46
CA LEU A 83 -2.96 -5.07 5.87
C LEU A 83 -3.65 -4.58 7.15
N SER A 84 -2.85 -4.15 8.14
CA SER A 84 -3.36 -3.58 9.39
C SER A 84 -4.15 -2.28 9.15
N ALA A 85 -3.72 -1.44 8.21
CA ALA A 85 -4.46 -0.22 7.87
C ALA A 85 -5.77 -0.53 7.15
N VAL A 86 -5.79 -1.53 6.25
CA VAL A 86 -7.01 -2.00 5.56
C VAL A 86 -8.02 -2.59 6.56
N ALA A 87 -7.55 -3.30 7.57
CA ALA A 87 -8.40 -3.88 8.62
C ALA A 87 -8.84 -2.87 9.69
N SER A 88 -8.37 -1.63 9.65
CA SER A 88 -8.70 -0.61 10.64
C SER A 88 -10.19 -0.19 10.52
N PRO A 89 -10.94 -0.09 11.63
CA PRO A 89 -12.31 0.42 11.61
C PRO A 89 -12.37 1.93 11.30
N ALA A 90 -11.28 2.66 11.57
CA ALA A 90 -11.11 4.06 11.22
C ALA A 90 -10.11 4.17 10.08
N VAL A 91 -10.60 4.04 8.85
CA VAL A 91 -9.76 4.09 7.65
C VAL A 91 -9.32 5.53 7.39
N ASP A 92 -8.02 5.80 7.49
CA ASP A 92 -7.41 7.05 7.02
C ASP A 92 -6.74 6.80 5.66
N ILE A 93 -7.25 7.48 4.65
CA ILE A 93 -6.78 7.39 3.27
C ILE A 93 -5.31 7.75 3.09
N ARG A 94 -4.79 8.71 3.86
CA ARG A 94 -3.39 9.12 3.80
C ARG A 94 -2.48 8.04 4.36
N VAL A 95 -2.95 7.32 5.39
CA VAL A 95 -2.24 6.18 5.95
C VAL A 95 -2.24 5.00 4.99
N LEU A 96 -3.36 4.74 4.31
CA LEU A 96 -3.43 3.70 3.27
C LEU A 96 -2.47 3.98 2.11
N GLU A 97 -2.50 5.19 1.55
CA GLU A 97 -1.60 5.60 0.46
C GLU A 97 -0.14 5.46 0.88
N ALA A 98 0.24 6.00 2.04
CA ALA A 98 1.63 5.97 2.50
C ALA A 98 2.13 4.52 2.70
N ARG A 99 1.31 3.65 3.29
CA ARG A 99 1.68 2.24 3.51
C ARG A 99 1.71 1.44 2.21
N ALA A 100 0.80 1.70 1.27
CA ALA A 100 0.81 1.08 -0.05
C ALA A 100 2.05 1.50 -0.85
N THR A 101 2.38 2.79 -0.86
CA THR A 101 3.59 3.32 -1.50
C THR A 101 4.86 2.72 -0.87
N ALA A 102 4.90 2.58 0.46
CA ALA A 102 6.02 1.94 1.15
C ALA A 102 6.21 0.46 0.77
N LEU A 103 5.11 -0.30 0.66
CA LEU A 103 5.16 -1.70 0.22
C LEU A 103 5.65 -1.81 -1.23
N ALA A 104 5.07 -1.01 -2.13
CA ALA A 104 5.45 -0.97 -3.53
C ALA A 104 6.92 -0.63 -3.75
N THR A 105 7.46 0.30 -2.96
CA THR A 105 8.88 0.67 -2.99
C THR A 105 9.77 -0.54 -2.69
N VAL A 106 9.39 -1.39 -1.73
CA VAL A 106 10.15 -2.61 -1.41
C VAL A 106 10.03 -3.63 -2.54
N CYS A 107 8.86 -3.77 -3.17
CA CYS A 107 8.68 -4.62 -4.35
C CYS A 107 9.55 -4.16 -5.54
N TRP A 108 9.64 -2.85 -5.79
CA TRP A 108 10.57 -2.27 -6.76
C TRP A 108 12.04 -2.50 -6.38
N ALA A 109 12.38 -2.44 -5.10
CA ALA A 109 13.73 -2.74 -4.64
C ALA A 109 14.11 -4.22 -4.84
N LEU A 110 13.13 -5.13 -4.85
CA LEU A 110 13.34 -6.54 -5.20
C LEU A 110 13.57 -6.72 -6.70
N TYR A 111 12.89 -5.96 -7.55
CA TYR A 111 13.05 -6.06 -9.00
C TYR A 111 14.50 -5.90 -9.44
N LEU A 112 15.22 -4.94 -8.86
CA LEU A 112 16.60 -4.63 -9.27
C LEU A 112 17.54 -5.85 -9.22
N PRO A 113 17.76 -6.53 -8.07
CA PRO A 113 18.63 -7.70 -8.02
C PRO A 113 18.12 -8.88 -8.88
N PHE A 114 16.80 -9.10 -8.98
CA PHE A 114 16.27 -10.19 -9.81
C PHE A 114 16.42 -9.93 -11.31
N SER A 115 16.35 -8.66 -11.73
CA SER A 115 16.59 -8.25 -13.11
C SER A 115 18.02 -8.49 -13.58
N LEU A 116 18.97 -8.72 -12.65
CA LEU A 116 20.37 -9.04 -12.92
C LEU A 116 20.62 -10.56 -13.01
N ILE A 117 19.70 -11.40 -12.52
CA ILE A 117 19.83 -12.87 -12.54
C ILE A 117 19.47 -13.42 -13.92
N SER A 118 18.35 -12.97 -14.48
CA SER A 118 17.89 -13.42 -15.80
C SER A 118 16.92 -12.42 -16.42
N GLN A 119 17.00 -12.28 -17.74
CA GLN A 119 16.03 -11.54 -18.54
C GLN A 119 14.60 -12.06 -18.33
N LYS A 120 14.42 -13.38 -18.16
CA LYS A 120 13.10 -13.98 -17.91
C LYS A 120 12.43 -13.41 -16.65
N TYR A 121 13.19 -13.19 -15.58
CA TYR A 121 12.65 -12.64 -14.34
C TYR A 121 12.38 -11.14 -14.45
N ARG A 122 13.19 -10.43 -15.24
CA ARG A 122 12.94 -9.02 -15.58
C ARG A 122 11.58 -8.86 -16.25
N GLU A 123 11.28 -9.69 -17.26
CA GLU A 123 10.02 -9.64 -18.00
C GLU A 123 8.83 -10.06 -17.13
N ALA A 124 8.96 -11.13 -16.35
CA ALA A 124 7.88 -11.65 -15.51
C ALA A 124 7.44 -10.69 -14.38
N MET A 125 8.36 -9.88 -13.86
CA MET A 125 8.08 -8.95 -12.76
C MET A 125 7.65 -7.56 -13.23
N GLY A 126 7.95 -7.17 -14.47
CA GLY A 126 7.70 -5.81 -14.95
C GLY A 126 6.22 -5.44 -14.96
N GLU A 127 5.37 -6.30 -15.50
CA GLU A 127 3.92 -6.04 -15.60
C GLU A 127 3.24 -5.92 -14.22
N PRO A 128 3.43 -6.85 -13.25
CA PRO A 128 2.82 -6.71 -11.92
C PRO A 128 3.25 -5.42 -11.19
N LEU A 129 4.49 -4.97 -11.37
CA LEU A 129 4.97 -3.72 -10.78
C LEU A 129 4.28 -2.50 -11.40
N GLN A 130 4.10 -2.49 -12.72
CA GLN A 130 3.36 -1.42 -13.41
C GLN A 130 1.89 -1.39 -13.00
N GLN A 131 1.25 -2.55 -12.86
CA GLN A 131 -0.11 -2.66 -12.33
C GLN A 131 -0.20 -2.10 -10.90
N MET A 132 0.81 -2.36 -10.08
CA MET A 132 0.87 -1.86 -8.72
C MET A 132 0.95 -0.32 -8.70
N ASP A 133 1.77 0.29 -9.56
CA ASP A 133 1.87 1.75 -9.69
C ASP A 133 0.53 2.38 -10.11
N HIS A 134 -0.23 1.73 -10.99
CA HIS A 134 -1.58 2.19 -11.36
C HIS A 134 -2.52 2.27 -10.14
N HIS A 135 -2.47 1.28 -9.24
CA HIS A 135 -3.26 1.33 -8.01
C HIS A 135 -2.77 2.42 -7.05
N LEU A 136 -1.45 2.69 -7.00
CA LEU A 136 -0.91 3.79 -6.19
C LEU A 136 -1.36 5.16 -6.71
N ASP A 137 -1.44 5.36 -8.02
CA ASP A 137 -1.89 6.63 -8.59
C ASP A 137 -3.33 6.95 -8.19
N ALA A 138 -4.20 5.94 -8.15
CA ALA A 138 -5.57 6.10 -7.65
C ALA A 138 -5.59 6.47 -6.16
N LEU A 139 -4.80 5.78 -5.33
CA LEU A 139 -4.68 6.07 -3.90
C LEU A 139 -4.14 7.48 -3.64
N ARG A 140 -3.14 7.91 -4.43
CA ARG A 140 -2.54 9.25 -4.34
C ARG A 140 -3.52 10.34 -4.70
N GLN A 141 -4.24 10.19 -5.81
CA GLN A 141 -5.28 11.13 -6.21
C GLN A 141 -6.35 11.28 -5.11
N ALA A 142 -6.77 10.17 -4.54
CA ALA A 142 -7.80 10.20 -3.50
C ALA A 142 -7.28 10.82 -2.19
N ALA A 143 -6.03 10.54 -1.80
CA ALA A 143 -5.39 11.19 -0.65
C ALA A 143 -5.27 12.71 -0.84
N GLU A 144 -4.92 13.18 -2.04
CA GLU A 144 -4.89 14.61 -2.36
C GLU A 144 -6.27 15.27 -2.27
N ILE A 145 -7.32 14.60 -2.78
CA ILE A 145 -8.70 15.09 -2.70
C ILE A 145 -9.13 15.22 -1.23
N ALA A 146 -8.80 14.22 -0.40
CA ALA A 146 -9.11 14.24 1.03
C ALA A 146 -8.37 15.36 1.77
N GLU A 147 -7.11 15.61 1.43
CA GLU A 147 -6.33 16.71 2.01
C GLU A 147 -6.95 18.08 1.66
N ARG A 148 -7.31 18.30 0.38
CA ARG A 148 -7.98 19.53 -0.07
C ARG A 148 -9.33 19.74 0.62
N ALA A 149 -10.09 18.67 0.82
CA ALA A 149 -11.36 18.74 1.54
C ALA A 149 -11.19 19.14 3.02
N ASN A 150 -10.11 18.71 3.67
CA ASN A 150 -9.80 19.10 5.05
C ASN A 150 -9.41 20.60 5.16
N LEU A 151 -8.66 21.12 4.20
CA LEU A 151 -8.32 22.55 4.14
C LEU A 151 -9.56 23.44 3.95
N GLY A 152 -10.52 22.99 3.12
CA GLY A 152 -11.79 23.70 2.93
C GLY A 152 -12.65 23.78 4.20
N LYS A 153 -12.65 22.72 5.03
CA LYS A 153 -13.33 22.70 6.35
C LYS A 153 -12.68 23.63 7.37
N ASN A 154 -11.35 23.69 7.43
CA ASN A 154 -10.66 24.63 8.32
C ASN A 154 -10.87 26.09 7.90
N SER A 155 -10.91 26.36 6.60
CA SER A 155 -11.16 27.70 6.06
C SER A 155 -12.57 28.20 6.37
N THR A 156 -13.58 27.33 6.27
CA THR A 156 -14.97 27.68 6.60
C THR A 156 -15.21 27.81 8.11
N GLY A 157 -14.55 27.01 8.95
CA GLY A 157 -14.60 27.15 10.42
C GLY A 157 -14.01 28.48 10.95
N LEU A 158 -13.02 29.04 10.25
CA LEU A 158 -12.47 30.36 10.57
C LEU A 158 -13.43 31.51 10.23
N ILE A 159 -14.27 31.37 9.19
CA ILE A 159 -15.23 32.41 8.79
C ILE A 159 -16.34 32.59 9.84
N TRP A 160 -16.79 31.51 10.48
CA TRP A 160 -17.80 31.57 11.56
C TRP A 160 -17.23 32.04 12.89
N THR A 161 -15.93 31.87 13.15
CA THR A 161 -15.29 32.29 14.41
C THR A 161 -14.79 33.75 14.38
N LEU A 162 -14.59 34.33 13.19
CA LEU A 162 -14.08 35.70 13.02
C LEU A 162 -15.17 36.77 12.79
N SER A 163 -16.47 36.46 12.86
CA SER A 163 -17.53 37.49 12.75
C SER A 163 -18.55 37.50 13.90
N PRO A 164 -18.17 38.00 15.10
CA PRO A 164 -19.12 38.32 16.16
C PRO A 164 -20.03 39.52 15.83
N LYS A 165 -19.68 40.36 14.85
CA LYS A 165 -20.29 41.68 14.65
C LYS A 165 -21.58 41.70 13.81
N MET A 166 -22.01 40.60 13.20
CA MET A 166 -23.26 40.57 12.41
C MET A 166 -24.54 40.33 13.22
N TRP A 167 -24.44 39.96 14.50
CA TRP A 167 -25.61 39.65 15.34
C TRP A 167 -26.30 40.88 15.95
N LEU A 168 -25.67 42.06 15.90
CA LEU A 168 -26.18 43.27 16.58
C LEU A 168 -27.07 44.18 15.74
N LEU A 169 -27.28 43.90 14.45
CA LEU A 169 -28.10 44.76 13.57
C LEU A 169 -29.52 44.27 13.32
N LYS A 170 -29.96 43.16 13.94
CA LYS A 170 -31.32 42.59 13.74
C LYS A 170 -32.26 42.74 14.95
N LYS A 171 -32.00 43.69 15.85
CA LYS A 171 -32.93 44.06 16.93
C LYS A 171 -33.12 45.57 17.01
N MET A 172 -33.86 46.13 16.06
CA MET A 172 -34.67 47.33 16.32
C MET A 172 -36.07 47.10 15.77
N PRO A 173 -37.09 46.90 16.61
CA PRO A 173 -38.47 47.14 16.20
C PRO A 173 -38.70 48.65 16.02
N LYS A 174 -39.55 49.00 15.05
CA LYS A 174 -40.04 50.36 14.80
C LYS A 174 -40.83 50.90 15.99
#